data_AF-T1G9E2-F1
#
_entry.id   AF-T1G9E2-F1
#
_cell.length_a   1.000
_cell.length_b   1.000
_cell.length_c   1.000
_cell.angle_alpha   90.00
_cell.angle_beta   90.00
_cell.angle_gamma   90.00
#
_symmetry.space_group_name_H-M   'P 1'
#
loop_
_entity.id
_entity.type
_entity.pdbx_description
1 polymer ?
#
loop_
_entity_poly.entity_id
_entity_poly.type
_entity_poly.pdbx_seq_one_letter_code
_entity_poly.pdbx_strand_id
1 'polypeptide(L)'
;MCENWKFPEDGIYRFDASVPASLLKLWLRQLHEPLIPYDVYPRCSKASEDVNDAICIVSNDSNLLPDDNKLVLAYVIRFLQVFAAPSTVAHTKMDANNLAMVMAPNLLRSKVIDSRTVLDQAKREMSFVRLLILHWDTSFMEDVE
;
A
#
# COMPACT_ATOMS: atom_id res chain seq x y z
N MET A 1 -10.05 -14.75 26.36
CA MET A 1 -8.83 -14.22 27.04
C MET A 1 -8.46 -12.79 26.63
N CYS A 2 -9.34 -12.03 25.94
CA CYS A 2 -9.08 -10.65 25.52
C CYS A 2 -10.19 -9.67 25.95
N GLU A 3 -10.75 -9.82 27.17
CA GLU A 3 -11.85 -8.95 27.63
C GLU A 3 -11.51 -8.05 28.82
N ASN A 4 -10.26 -8.05 29.31
CA ASN A 4 -9.87 -7.28 30.50
C ASN A 4 -8.70 -6.32 30.28
N TRP A 5 -8.50 -5.79 29.07
CA TRP A 5 -7.55 -4.70 28.89
C TRP A 5 -8.16 -3.39 29.39
N LYS A 6 -7.78 -2.97 30.61
CA LYS A 6 -8.08 -1.63 31.13
C LYS A 6 -6.92 -0.69 30.81
N PHE A 7 -7.22 0.46 30.22
CA PHE A 7 -6.22 1.50 29.94
C PHE A 7 -5.63 2.04 31.25
N PRO A 8 -4.30 2.17 31.38
CA PRO A 8 -3.70 2.91 32.48
C PRO A 8 -4.10 4.39 32.38
N GLU A 9 -4.67 4.94 33.45
CA GLU A 9 -5.18 6.33 33.52
C GLU A 9 -4.04 7.38 33.56
N ASP A 10 -2.80 6.94 33.70
CA ASP A 10 -1.62 7.81 33.73
C ASP A 10 -1.13 8.03 32.29
N GLY A 11 -1.26 9.27 31.80
CA GLY A 11 -0.94 9.74 30.43
C GLY A 11 0.52 9.61 29.97
N ILE A 12 1.24 8.58 30.43
CA ILE A 12 2.64 8.26 30.15
C ILE A 12 2.77 7.43 28.85
N TYR A 13 1.72 6.72 28.43
CA TYR A 13 1.70 5.98 27.16
C TYR A 13 1.10 6.82 26.04
N ARG A 14 1.86 7.80 25.55
CA ARG A 14 1.58 8.40 24.25
C ARG A 14 1.77 7.31 23.19
N PHE A 15 0.68 6.76 22.64
CA PHE A 15 0.75 5.72 21.62
C PHE A 15 1.57 6.25 20.43
N ASP A 16 2.76 5.70 20.23
CA ASP A 16 3.58 6.02 19.07
C ASP A 16 2.97 5.31 17.86
N ALA A 17 2.31 6.09 16.99
CA ALA A 17 1.72 5.60 15.74
C ALA A 17 2.74 4.93 14.82
N SER A 18 4.05 5.17 15.02
CA SER A 18 5.11 4.51 14.28
C SER A 18 5.16 2.99 14.55
N VAL A 19 4.74 2.55 15.73
CA VAL A 19 4.75 1.13 16.13
C VAL A 19 3.75 0.31 15.30
N PRO A 20 2.43 0.60 15.29
CA PRO A 20 1.48 -0.13 14.46
C PRO A 20 1.77 0.05 12.96
N ALA A 21 2.23 1.24 12.52
CA ALA A 21 2.62 1.44 11.13
C ALA A 21 3.80 0.54 10.71
N SER A 22 4.78 0.38 11.59
CA SER A 22 5.94 -0.50 11.34
C SER A 22 5.54 -1.97 11.32
N LEU A 23 4.61 -2.38 12.19
CA LEU A 23 4.05 -3.73 12.20
C LEU A 23 3.29 -4.04 10.90
N LEU A 24 2.43 -3.13 10.43
CA LEU A 24 1.71 -3.29 9.15
C LEU A 24 2.68 -3.46 7.98
N LYS A 25 3.69 -2.58 7.87
CA LYS A 25 4.72 -2.68 6.84
C LYS A 25 5.51 -3.99 6.93
N LEU A 26 5.82 -4.44 8.15
CA LEU A 26 6.52 -5.70 8.37
C LEU A 26 5.68 -6.89 7.91
N TRP A 27 4.40 -6.93 8.26
CA TRP A 27 3.49 -8.00 7.86
C TRP A 27 3.39 -8.12 6.34
N LEU A 28 3.12 -7.01 5.63
CA LEU A 28 3.07 -6.97 4.17
C LEU A 28 4.39 -7.45 3.54
N ARG A 29 5.53 -7.01 4.09
CA ARG A 29 6.85 -7.38 3.60
C ARG A 29 7.22 -8.84 3.88
N GLN A 30 6.64 -9.48 4.89
CA GLN A 30 6.97 -10.86 5.29
C GLN A 30 6.02 -11.92 4.73
N LEU A 31 5.01 -11.53 3.94
CA LEU A 31 4.21 -12.48 3.18
C LEU A 31 5.12 -13.40 2.33
N HIS A 32 4.72 -14.67 2.23
CA HIS A 32 5.45 -15.69 1.44
C HIS A 32 5.70 -15.21 0.00
N GLU A 33 4.68 -14.59 -0.58
CA GLU A 33 4.74 -13.83 -1.82
C GLU A 33 4.36 -12.36 -1.52
N PRO A 34 4.99 -11.34 -2.14
CA PRO A 34 4.52 -9.96 -2.03
C PRO A 34 3.01 -9.85 -2.33
N LEU A 35 2.37 -8.85 -1.73
CA LEU A 35 0.93 -8.65 -1.89
C LEU A 35 0.53 -8.54 -3.36
N ILE A 36 1.36 -7.91 -4.19
CA ILE A 36 1.25 -8.03 -5.63
C ILE A 36 2.15 -9.20 -6.08
N PRO A 37 1.57 -10.30 -6.59
CA PRO A 37 2.30 -11.50 -6.96
C PRO A 37 3.37 -11.26 -8.03
N TYR A 38 4.37 -12.14 -8.06
CA TYR A 38 5.55 -11.97 -8.91
C TYR A 38 5.26 -12.09 -10.41
N ASP A 39 4.20 -12.80 -10.79
CA ASP A 39 3.70 -12.92 -12.16
C ASP A 39 2.92 -11.68 -12.63
N VAL A 40 2.33 -10.92 -11.69
CA VAL A 40 1.65 -9.64 -11.96
C VAL A 40 2.64 -8.47 -12.00
N TYR A 41 3.70 -8.52 -11.17
CA TYR A 41 4.71 -7.46 -11.05
C TYR A 41 5.21 -6.86 -12.38
N PRO A 42 5.57 -7.65 -13.42
CA PRO A 42 6.05 -7.09 -14.68
C PRO A 42 5.03 -6.20 -15.39
N ARG A 43 3.72 -6.44 -15.18
CA ARG A 43 2.66 -5.58 -15.72
C ARG A 43 2.54 -4.29 -14.94
N CYS A 44 2.60 -4.35 -13.60
CA CYS A 44 2.62 -3.17 -12.74
C CYS A 44 3.80 -2.24 -13.07
N SER A 45 4.98 -2.81 -13.29
CA SER A 45 6.16 -2.04 -13.68
C SER A 45 6.01 -1.38 -15.06
N LYS A 46 5.25 -1.95 -15.99
CA LYS A 46 5.01 -1.32 -17.30
C LYS A 46 3.92 -0.26 -17.24
N ALA A 47 2.90 -0.51 -16.44
CA ALA A 47 1.77 0.40 -16.21
C ALA A 47 2.12 1.61 -15.31
N SER A 48 3.35 1.74 -14.82
CA SER A 48 3.73 2.77 -13.85
C SER A 48 3.64 4.21 -14.37
N GLU A 49 3.46 4.39 -15.68
CA GLU A 49 3.37 5.69 -16.35
C GLU A 49 1.97 5.96 -16.94
N ASP A 50 1.06 4.97 -16.95
CA ASP A 50 -0.29 5.10 -17.50
C ASP A 50 -1.35 4.72 -16.46
N VAL A 51 -2.25 5.66 -16.19
CA VAL A 51 -3.33 5.50 -15.19
C VAL A 51 -4.26 4.36 -15.58
N ASN A 52 -4.67 4.29 -16.84
CA ASN A 52 -5.67 3.31 -17.29
C ASN A 52 -5.10 1.89 -17.20
N ASP A 53 -3.85 1.70 -17.61
CA ASP A 53 -3.17 0.41 -17.47
C ASP A 53 -3.03 0.01 -16.01
N ALA A 54 -2.70 0.96 -15.13
CA ALA A 54 -2.54 0.68 -13.70
C ALA A 54 -3.87 0.25 -13.06
N ILE A 55 -4.97 0.95 -13.37
CA ILE A 55 -6.30 0.61 -12.87
C ILE A 55 -6.82 -0.69 -13.46
N CYS A 56 -6.54 -0.97 -14.75
CA CYS A 56 -6.91 -2.23 -15.40
C CYS A 56 -6.29 -3.46 -14.71
N ILE A 57 -5.11 -3.34 -14.11
CA ILE A 57 -4.48 -4.45 -13.38
C ILE A 57 -5.26 -4.82 -12.11
N VAL A 58 -5.82 -3.82 -11.42
CA VAL A 58 -6.47 -3.97 -10.11
C VAL A 58 -8.01 -3.98 -10.18
N SER A 59 -8.58 -3.79 -11.37
CA SER A 59 -10.03 -3.74 -11.54
C SER A 59 -10.71 -5.07 -11.21
N ASN A 60 -12.00 -5.00 -10.87
CA ASN A 60 -12.79 -6.19 -10.57
C ASN A 60 -12.94 -7.13 -11.77
N ASP A 61 -12.96 -6.58 -12.99
CA ASP A 61 -13.04 -7.36 -14.24
C ASP A 61 -11.71 -8.04 -14.60
N SER A 62 -10.64 -7.72 -13.90
CA SER A 62 -9.30 -8.24 -14.15
C SER A 62 -9.03 -9.49 -13.31
N ASN A 63 -8.78 -10.61 -13.99
CA ASN A 63 -8.35 -11.88 -13.37
C ASN A 63 -6.84 -11.92 -13.10
N LEU A 64 -6.17 -10.77 -13.03
CA LEU A 64 -4.72 -10.69 -12.87
C LEU A 64 -4.29 -10.79 -11.42
N LEU A 65 -5.01 -10.13 -10.51
CA LEU A 65 -4.74 -10.17 -9.10
C LEU A 65 -5.73 -11.12 -8.41
N PRO A 66 -5.27 -12.11 -7.62
CA PRO A 66 -6.17 -12.97 -6.84
C PRO A 66 -7.09 -12.15 -5.95
N ASP A 67 -8.31 -12.64 -5.73
CA ASP A 67 -9.36 -11.89 -5.02
C ASP A 67 -8.94 -11.47 -3.61
N ASP A 68 -8.32 -12.37 -2.84
CA ASP A 68 -7.82 -12.08 -1.50
C ASP A 68 -6.75 -10.97 -1.51
N ASN A 69 -5.79 -11.06 -2.44
CA ASN A 69 -4.75 -10.04 -2.62
C ASN A 69 -5.36 -8.69 -3.03
N LYS A 70 -6.37 -8.72 -3.90
CA LYS A 70 -7.08 -7.52 -4.38
C LYS A 70 -7.82 -6.84 -3.22
N LEU A 71 -8.50 -7.60 -2.37
CA LEU A 71 -9.18 -7.07 -1.18
C LEU A 71 -8.19 -6.43 -0.20
N VAL A 72 -7.11 -7.13 0.14
CA VAL A 72 -6.09 -6.57 1.05
C VAL A 72 -5.45 -5.33 0.44
N LEU A 73 -5.14 -5.35 -0.86
CA LEU A 73 -4.54 -4.20 -1.55
C LEU A 73 -5.50 -3.02 -1.58
N ALA A 74 -6.78 -3.23 -1.88
CA ALA A 74 -7.80 -2.19 -1.90
C ALA A 74 -7.96 -1.54 -0.51
N TYR A 75 -7.96 -2.34 0.57
CA TYR A 75 -7.98 -1.80 1.93
C TYR A 75 -6.74 -0.96 2.23
N VAL A 76 -5.55 -1.45 1.88
CA VAL A 76 -4.30 -0.70 2.07
C VAL A 76 -4.32 0.60 1.27
N ILE A 77 -4.75 0.59 0.00
CA ILE A 77 -4.80 1.80 -0.83
C ILE A 77 -5.84 2.80 -0.29
N ARG A 78 -7.03 2.33 0.13
CA ARG A 78 -8.03 3.18 0.81
C ARG A 78 -7.45 3.83 2.06
N PHE A 79 -6.78 3.05 2.90
CA PHE A 79 -6.13 3.57 4.09
C PHE A 79 -5.13 4.68 3.74
N LEU A 80 -4.30 4.50 2.71
CA LEU A 80 -3.36 5.52 2.25
C LEU A 80 -4.06 6.76 1.65
N GLN A 81 -5.20 6.59 0.97
CA GLN A 81 -6.00 7.70 0.45
C GLN A 81 -6.50 8.63 1.56
N VAL A 82 -6.87 8.09 2.74
CA VAL A 82 -7.22 8.89 3.92
C VAL A 82 -6.04 9.75 4.40
N PHE A 83 -4.81 9.23 4.34
CA PHE A 83 -3.61 10.00 4.67
C PHE A 83 -3.24 11.03 3.61
N ALA A 84 -3.51 10.74 2.34
CA ALA A 84 -3.28 11.65 1.22
C ALA A 84 -4.30 12.79 1.13
N ALA A 85 -5.42 12.73 1.87
CA ALA A 85 -6.41 13.80 1.91
C ALA A 85 -5.81 15.13 2.40
N PRO A 86 -6.15 16.29 1.79
CA PRO A 86 -5.51 17.57 2.12
C PRO A 86 -5.58 17.95 3.60
N SER A 87 -6.67 17.60 4.28
CA SER A 87 -6.84 17.79 5.73
C SER A 87 -5.78 17.01 6.52
N THR A 88 -5.56 15.74 6.20
CA THR A 88 -4.57 14.88 6.86
C THR A 88 -3.15 15.27 6.50
N VAL A 89 -2.87 15.60 5.23
CA VAL A 89 -1.55 16.04 4.76
C VAL A 89 -1.10 17.31 5.47
N ALA A 90 -2.03 18.24 5.76
CA ALA A 90 -1.70 19.46 6.49
C ALA A 90 -1.05 19.18 7.87
N HIS A 91 -1.43 18.08 8.51
CA HIS A 91 -0.89 17.65 9.81
C HIS A 91 0.27 16.67 9.70
N THR A 92 0.15 15.63 8.88
CA THR A 92 1.13 14.52 8.79
C THR A 92 2.30 14.81 7.86
N LYS A 93 2.14 15.74 6.92
CA LYS A 93 3.08 16.04 5.82
C LYS A 93 3.37 14.85 4.88
N MET A 94 2.55 13.81 4.93
CA MET A 94 2.66 12.63 4.09
C MET A 94 1.72 12.74 2.89
N ASP A 95 2.23 13.30 1.78
CA ASP A 95 1.49 13.32 0.52
C ASP A 95 1.52 11.94 -0.18
N ALA A 96 0.78 11.80 -1.29
CA ALA A 96 0.74 10.55 -2.05
C ALA A 96 2.13 10.10 -2.54
N ASN A 97 3.06 11.02 -2.81
CA ASN A 97 4.43 10.68 -3.23
C ASN A 97 5.21 10.02 -2.08
N ASN A 98 5.17 10.64 -0.89
CA ASN A 98 5.84 10.15 0.30
C ASN A 98 5.24 8.82 0.75
N LEU A 99 3.92 8.68 0.70
CA LEU A 99 3.22 7.43 1.02
C LEU A 99 3.61 6.31 0.05
N ALA A 100 3.62 6.57 -1.25
CA ALA A 100 4.02 5.58 -2.25
C ALA A 100 5.49 5.16 -2.07
N MET A 101 6.39 6.11 -1.78
CA MET A 101 7.81 5.85 -1.51
C MET A 101 8.02 4.87 -0.35
N VAL A 102 7.28 5.04 0.75
CA VAL A 102 7.44 4.17 1.92
C VAL A 102 6.69 2.85 1.79
N MET A 103 5.61 2.80 1.00
CA MET A 103 4.75 1.61 0.89
C MET A 103 5.16 0.67 -0.24
N ALA A 104 5.63 1.18 -1.37
CA ALA A 104 5.95 0.34 -2.54
C ALA A 104 6.86 -0.87 -2.24
N PRO A 105 7.95 -0.74 -1.44
CA PRO A 105 8.81 -1.88 -1.12
C PRO A 105 8.15 -2.98 -0.27
N ASN A 106 6.98 -2.69 0.31
CA ASN A 106 6.21 -3.64 1.10
C ASN A 106 5.09 -4.31 0.29
N LEU A 107 4.76 -3.77 -0.90
CA LEU A 107 3.66 -4.25 -1.74
C LEU A 107 4.16 -5.04 -2.96
N LEU A 108 5.30 -4.64 -3.52
CA LEU A 108 5.88 -5.15 -4.75
C LEU A 108 7.34 -5.51 -4.51
N ARG A 109 7.81 -6.58 -5.15
CA ARG A 109 9.23 -6.94 -5.22
C ARG A 109 9.56 -7.62 -6.55
N SER A 110 10.61 -7.17 -7.21
CA SER A 110 11.21 -7.89 -8.34
C SER A 110 11.90 -9.19 -7.87
N LYS A 111 11.71 -10.30 -8.58
CA LYS A 111 12.55 -11.52 -8.42
C LYS A 111 13.97 -11.31 -8.95
N VAL A 112 14.13 -10.42 -9.92
CA VAL A 112 15.41 -10.15 -10.57
C VAL A 112 16.06 -8.97 -9.87
N ILE A 113 17.12 -9.24 -9.11
CA ILE A 113 17.94 -8.23 -8.46
C ILE A 113 19.14 -7.98 -9.37
N ASP A 114 19.10 -6.88 -10.10
CA ASP A 114 20.22 -6.39 -10.88
C ASP A 114 20.55 -4.96 -10.44
N SER A 115 21.78 -4.75 -9.96
CA SER A 115 22.24 -3.47 -9.41
C SER A 115 22.13 -2.32 -10.42
N ARG A 116 22.12 -2.61 -11.72
CA ARG A 116 21.98 -1.59 -12.77
C ARG A 116 20.54 -1.10 -12.92
N THR A 117 19.55 -1.93 -12.58
CA THR A 117 18.13 -1.65 -12.81
C THR A 117 17.33 -1.42 -11.53
N VAL A 118 17.90 -1.70 -10.35
CA VAL A 118 17.23 -1.58 -9.04
C VAL A 118 16.63 -0.19 -8.78
N LEU A 119 17.32 0.89 -9.16
CA LEU A 119 16.84 2.25 -8.95
C LEU A 119 15.63 2.57 -9.85
N ASP A 120 15.67 2.13 -11.11
CA ASP A 120 14.57 2.37 -12.04
C ASP A 120 13.37 1.47 -11.75
N GLN A 121 13.60 0.25 -11.25
CA GLN A 121 12.54 -0.61 -10.71
C GLN A 121 11.85 0.07 -9.52
N ALA A 122 12.61 0.54 -8.54
CA ALA A 122 12.05 1.24 -7.38
C ALA A 122 11.24 2.47 -7.80
N LYS A 123 11.72 3.27 -8.77
CA LYS A 123 10.95 4.41 -9.31
C LYS A 123 9.62 3.98 -9.91
N ARG A 124 9.60 2.91 -10.70
CA ARG A 124 8.38 2.39 -11.33
C ARG A 124 7.41 1.82 -10.29
N GLU A 125 7.91 1.10 -9.29
CA GLU A 125 7.11 0.60 -8.16
C GLU A 125 6.44 1.75 -7.39
N MET A 126 7.22 2.79 -7.05
CA MET A 126 6.69 3.99 -6.39
C MET A 126 5.64 4.70 -7.24
N SER A 127 5.90 4.86 -8.54
CA SER A 127 4.95 5.51 -9.45
C SER A 127 3.65 4.71 -9.57
N PHE A 128 3.73 3.39 -9.72
CA PHE A 128 2.55 2.53 -9.78
C PHE A 128 1.69 2.66 -8.50
N VAL A 129 2.29 2.55 -7.31
CA VAL A 129 1.54 2.70 -6.05
C VAL A 129 0.93 4.09 -5.92
N ARG A 130 1.63 5.14 -6.36
CA ARG A 130 1.11 6.50 -6.38
C ARG A 130 -0.11 6.63 -7.31
N LEU A 131 -0.09 6.01 -8.49
CA LEU A 131 -1.24 6.01 -9.40
C LEU A 131 -2.46 5.35 -8.73
N LEU A 132 -2.27 4.25 -8.02
CA LEU A 132 -3.35 3.61 -7.27
C LEU A 132 -3.93 4.53 -6.18
N ILE A 133 -3.06 5.17 -5.37
CA ILE A 133 -3.52 6.12 -4.35
C ILE A 133 -4.34 7.25 -4.98
N LEU A 134 -3.94 7.77 -6.13
CA LEU A 134 -4.60 8.93 -6.73
C LEU A 134 -5.86 8.61 -7.55
N HIS A 135 -5.95 7.40 -8.12
CA HIS A 135 -6.93 7.12 -9.17
C HIS A 135 -7.73 5.83 -8.98
N TRP A 136 -7.33 4.93 -8.09
CA TRP A 136 -8.12 3.72 -7.86
C TRP A 136 -9.30 4.05 -6.95
N ASP A 137 -10.51 3.87 -7.48
CA ASP A 137 -11.73 3.94 -6.69
C ASP A 137 -11.81 2.75 -5.73
N THR A 138 -11.70 3.04 -4.44
CA THR A 138 -11.79 2.08 -3.33
C THR A 138 -13.06 2.28 -2.48
N SER A 139 -14.03 3.05 -2.97
CA SER A 139 -15.28 3.36 -2.25
C SER A 139 -16.06 2.11 -1.80
N PHE A 140 -15.94 1.01 -2.53
CA PHE A 140 -16.53 -0.29 -2.16
C PHE A 140 -16.00 -0.87 -0.84
N MET A 141 -14.93 -0.30 -0.26
CA MET A 141 -14.39 -0.66 1.05
C MET A 141 -14.91 0.23 2.19
N GLU A 142 -15.85 1.15 1.94
CA GLU A 142 -16.37 2.08 2.96
C GLU A 142 -17.01 1.39 4.16
N ASP A 143 -17.66 0.25 3.97
CA ASP A 143 -18.38 -0.49 5.01
C ASP A 143 -17.51 -1.49 5.80
N VAL A 144 -16.21 -1.55 5.53
CA VAL A 144 -15.26 -2.44 6.21
C VAL A 144 -14.54 -1.64 7.31
N GLU A 145 -15.22 -1.43 8.44
CA GLU A 145 -14.65 -0.88 9.69
C GLU A 145 -14.48 -1.96 10.77
#